data_AF-A0A6L9S7I9-F1
#
_entry.id   AF-A0A6L9S7I9-F1
#
_cell.length_a   1.000
_cell.length_b   1.000
_cell.length_c   1.000
_cell.angle_alpha   90.00
_cell.angle_beta   90.00
_cell.angle_gamma   90.00
#
_symmetry.space_group_name_H-M   'P 1'
#
loop_
_entity.id
_entity.type
_entity.pdbx_description
1 polymer ?
#
loop_
_entity_poly.entity_id
_entity_poly.type
_entity_poly.pdbx_seq_one_letter_code
_entity_poly.pdbx_strand_id
1 'polypeptide(L)'
;MSSTTSAKAGPLRTRTPGYRAARRLAGRALRRSDLAMRIARRLSGSAAPRTSGQHRSMAFRPGRYFVQDGARRLPVVVVVATGLTDGEAERIAREFEYAQMMTGSFRPLFVIDSADFAPFRSRGYVVERVMRAHELAVASPGDSYGEYLFSRLRSIASDYGAASIVPLPEGSAATLRGSTARLVGALAPA
;
A
#
# COMPACT_ATOMS: atom_id res chain seq x y z
N MET A 1 11.71 60.48 19.85
CA MET A 1 11.84 59.24 20.64
C MET A 1 11.33 58.10 19.78
N SER A 2 12.16 57.07 19.64
CA SER A 2 12.26 56.23 18.45
C SER A 2 11.21 55.14 18.35
N SER A 3 10.81 54.86 17.11
CA SER A 3 10.03 53.74 16.61
C SER A 3 10.91 52.53 16.29
N THR A 4 10.40 51.29 16.48
CA THR A 4 10.66 50.07 15.67
C THR A 4 9.88 48.88 16.28
N THR A 5 8.80 48.39 15.67
CA THR A 5 8.68 47.37 14.59
C THR A 5 9.03 45.94 15.03
N SER A 6 7.98 45.15 15.29
CA SER A 6 8.00 43.71 15.57
C SER A 6 8.08 42.90 14.27
N ALA A 7 9.11 42.09 14.11
CA ALA A 7 9.31 41.21 12.95
C ALA A 7 8.70 39.82 13.20
N LYS A 8 7.69 39.46 12.40
CA LYS A 8 7.14 38.10 12.24
C LYS A 8 8.20 37.16 11.64
N ALA A 9 8.55 36.10 12.35
CA ALA A 9 9.31 34.97 11.79
C ALA A 9 8.33 33.94 11.18
N GLY A 10 8.29 33.83 9.87
CA GLY A 10 7.61 32.72 9.16
C GLY A 10 8.50 31.47 9.11
N PRO A 11 7.93 30.25 9.03
CA PRO A 11 8.73 29.04 8.93
C PRO A 11 9.35 28.90 7.53
N LEU A 12 10.68 28.93 7.48
CA LEU A 12 11.51 28.61 6.32
C LEU A 12 11.34 27.13 5.93
N ARG A 13 10.46 26.86 4.97
CA ARG A 13 10.48 25.62 4.18
C ARG A 13 11.54 25.72 3.09
N THR A 14 12.81 25.57 3.45
CA THR A 14 13.87 25.38 2.46
C THR A 14 13.85 23.93 2.00
N ARG A 15 13.29 23.70 0.80
CA ARG A 15 13.46 22.43 0.08
C ARG A 15 14.93 22.32 -0.32
N THR A 16 15.71 21.51 0.39
CA THR A 16 17.12 21.25 0.06
C THR A 16 17.20 20.58 -1.32
N PRO A 17 17.83 21.22 -2.32
CA PRO A 17 18.09 20.60 -3.62
C PRO A 17 19.05 19.42 -3.40
N GLY A 18 18.73 18.26 -3.96
CA GLY A 18 19.56 17.04 -3.79
C GLY A 18 18.95 15.96 -2.90
N TYR A 19 17.84 16.24 -2.18
CA TYR A 19 17.12 15.24 -1.38
C TYR A 19 16.72 13.98 -2.18
N ARG A 20 16.35 14.15 -3.47
CA ARG A 20 16.04 13.03 -4.37
C ARG A 20 17.27 12.17 -4.71
N ALA A 21 18.45 12.77 -4.83
CA ALA A 21 19.69 12.05 -5.12
C ALA A 21 20.19 11.31 -3.87
N ALA A 22 20.16 11.97 -2.71
CA ALA A 22 20.49 11.37 -1.42
C ALA A 22 19.56 10.17 -1.10
N ARG A 23 18.25 10.30 -1.36
CA ARG A 23 17.28 9.21 -1.16
C ARG A 23 17.51 8.00 -2.07
N ARG A 24 17.94 8.21 -3.32
CA ARG A 24 18.27 7.11 -4.24
C ARG A 24 19.51 6.33 -3.80
N LEU A 25 20.50 7.04 -3.26
CA LEU A 25 21.72 6.43 -2.73
C LEU A 25 21.46 5.69 -1.40
N ALA A 26 20.71 6.30 -0.49
CA ALA A 26 20.29 5.67 0.77
C ALA A 26 19.45 4.41 0.52
N GLY A 27 18.49 4.47 -0.40
CA GLY A 27 17.66 3.30 -0.76
C GLY A 27 18.47 2.14 -1.37
N ARG A 28 19.56 2.43 -2.11
CA ARG A 28 20.47 1.40 -2.64
C ARG A 28 21.37 0.81 -1.56
N ALA A 29 21.85 1.63 -0.62
CA ALA A 29 22.69 1.17 0.49
C ALA A 29 21.91 0.30 1.48
N LEU A 30 20.67 0.69 1.82
CA LEU A 30 19.80 -0.07 2.72
C LEU A 30 19.38 -1.42 2.14
N ARG A 31 19.18 -1.51 0.81
CA ARG A 31 18.90 -2.78 0.11
C ARG A 31 20.09 -3.74 0.06
N ARG A 32 21.30 -3.26 0.35
CA ARG A 32 22.54 -4.07 0.35
C ARG A 32 22.92 -4.60 1.74
N SER A 33 22.22 -4.20 2.80
CA SER A 33 22.52 -4.64 4.16
C SER A 33 21.31 -5.32 4.80
N ASP A 34 21.43 -6.63 5.03
CA ASP A 34 20.40 -7.42 5.71
C ASP A 34 20.11 -6.91 7.12
N LEU A 35 21.11 -6.34 7.78
CA LEU A 35 21.00 -5.79 9.13
C LEU A 35 20.20 -4.48 9.12
N ALA A 36 20.43 -3.61 8.12
CA ALA A 36 19.64 -2.39 7.93
C ALA A 36 18.17 -2.72 7.60
N MET A 37 17.94 -3.75 6.77
CA MET A 37 16.60 -4.27 6.50
C MET A 37 15.93 -4.90 7.72
N ARG A 38 16.68 -5.49 8.66
CA ARG A 38 16.11 -6.02 9.92
C ARG A 38 15.72 -4.90 10.88
N ILE A 39 16.53 -3.84 10.98
CA ILE A 39 16.23 -2.69 11.84
C ILE A 39 15.04 -1.90 11.30
N ALA A 40 14.97 -1.64 9.99
CA ALA A 40 13.82 -0.99 9.36
C ALA A 40 12.53 -1.77 9.62
N ARG A 41 12.55 -3.11 9.47
CA ARG A 41 11.40 -3.98 9.78
C ARG A 41 10.97 -3.92 11.24
N ARG A 42 11.92 -3.81 12.18
CA ARG A 42 11.65 -3.75 13.62
C ARG A 42 11.05 -2.40 14.05
N LEU A 43 11.46 -1.30 13.41
CA LEU A 43 10.91 0.04 13.65
C LEU A 43 9.53 0.24 13.02
N SER A 44 9.22 -0.44 11.91
CA SER A 44 7.91 -0.43 11.27
C SER A 44 6.86 -1.33 11.93
N GLY A 45 7.17 -1.99 13.05
CA GLY A 45 6.23 -2.88 13.74
C GLY A 45 5.89 -4.18 12.98
N SER A 46 6.54 -4.45 11.85
CA SER A 46 6.39 -5.72 11.13
C SER A 46 7.18 -6.79 11.86
N ALA A 47 6.47 -7.63 12.61
CA ALA A 47 7.02 -8.88 13.13
C ALA A 47 7.76 -9.62 12.01
N ALA A 48 9.02 -10.01 12.28
CA ALA A 48 9.87 -10.69 11.33
C ALA A 48 9.17 -11.93 10.73
N PRO A 49 9.43 -12.28 9.46
CA PRO A 49 8.86 -13.48 8.87
C PRO A 49 9.36 -14.68 9.66
N ARG A 50 8.42 -15.42 10.25
CA ARG A 50 8.71 -16.70 10.88
C ARG A 50 9.28 -17.62 9.81
N THR A 51 10.57 -17.89 9.87
CA THR A 51 11.19 -19.05 9.23
C THR A 51 10.66 -20.31 9.90
N SER A 52 9.48 -20.77 9.47
CA SER A 52 8.97 -22.10 9.79
C SER A 52 7.89 -22.48 8.77
N GLY A 53 8.24 -23.34 7.81
CA GLY A 53 7.34 -23.89 6.80
C GLY A 53 7.38 -23.14 5.47
N GLN A 54 7.80 -23.82 4.40
CA GLN A 54 7.73 -23.34 3.02
C GLN A 54 6.27 -23.14 2.56
N HIS A 55 5.57 -22.12 3.06
CA HIS A 55 4.44 -21.59 2.32
C HIS A 55 5.01 -20.76 1.16
N ARG A 56 5.06 -21.37 -0.02
CA ARG A 56 5.43 -20.69 -1.26
C ARG A 56 4.31 -19.71 -1.60
N SER A 57 4.42 -18.48 -1.09
CA SER A 57 3.46 -17.41 -1.35
C SER A 57 3.12 -17.31 -2.84
N MET A 58 1.86 -17.09 -3.18
CA MET A 58 1.41 -16.98 -4.57
C MET A 58 2.20 -15.88 -5.30
N ALA A 59 2.95 -16.29 -6.32
CA ALA A 59 3.85 -15.38 -7.02
C ALA A 59 3.11 -14.63 -8.13
N PHE A 60 2.86 -13.34 -7.93
CA PHE A 60 2.24 -12.46 -8.94
C PHE A 60 3.11 -11.26 -9.31
N ARG A 61 2.83 -10.68 -10.49
CA ARG A 61 3.54 -9.51 -11.01
C ARG A 61 3.00 -8.22 -10.36
N PRO A 62 3.83 -7.17 -10.15
CA PRO A 62 3.37 -5.93 -9.52
C PRO A 62 2.32 -5.15 -10.31
N GLY A 63 2.16 -5.43 -11.60
CA GLY A 63 1.42 -4.62 -12.56
C GLY A 63 2.10 -4.64 -13.93
N ARG A 64 1.39 -4.22 -14.97
CA ARG A 64 1.83 -4.32 -16.37
C ARG A 64 3.11 -3.52 -16.69
N TYR A 65 3.38 -2.44 -15.97
CA TYR A 65 4.53 -1.57 -16.22
C TYR A 65 5.81 -1.96 -15.49
N PHE A 66 5.78 -3.00 -14.65
CA PHE A 66 6.95 -3.46 -13.92
C PHE A 66 7.53 -4.73 -14.53
N VAL A 67 8.47 -4.54 -15.46
CA VAL A 67 9.20 -5.60 -16.18
C VAL A 67 10.61 -5.82 -15.61
N GLN A 68 11.02 -5.05 -14.59
CA GLN A 68 12.38 -5.13 -14.03
C GLN A 68 12.67 -6.47 -13.33
N ASP A 69 13.90 -6.95 -13.50
CA ASP A 69 14.45 -8.05 -12.70
C ASP A 69 14.34 -7.73 -11.21
N GLY A 70 13.73 -8.65 -10.46
CA GLY A 70 13.46 -8.46 -9.04
C GLY A 70 12.12 -7.81 -8.69
N ALA A 71 11.27 -7.49 -9.67
CA ALA A 71 9.88 -7.04 -9.44
C ALA A 71 9.09 -8.01 -8.54
N ARG A 72 9.37 -9.32 -8.62
CA ARG A 72 8.79 -10.36 -7.75
C ARG A 72 9.23 -10.28 -6.28
N ARG A 73 10.34 -9.59 -5.99
CA ARG A 73 10.88 -9.40 -4.63
C ARG A 73 10.33 -8.16 -3.95
N LEU A 74 9.55 -7.34 -4.65
CA LEU A 74 8.91 -6.17 -4.06
C LEU A 74 7.88 -6.61 -2.99
N PRO A 75 7.78 -5.88 -1.87
CA PRO A 75 6.81 -6.18 -0.83
C PRO A 75 5.38 -6.15 -1.38
N VAL A 76 4.56 -7.11 -0.95
CA VAL A 76 3.13 -7.13 -1.26
C VAL A 76 2.40 -6.22 -0.30
N VAL A 77 1.52 -5.38 -0.84
CA VAL A 77 0.69 -4.44 -0.08
C VAL A 77 -0.75 -4.75 -0.39
N VAL A 78 -1.47 -5.26 0.61
CA VAL A 78 -2.90 -5.55 0.50
C VAL A 78 -3.65 -4.25 0.70
N VAL A 79 -4.41 -3.83 -0.29
CA VAL A 79 -5.22 -2.62 -0.29
C VAL A 79 -6.68 -3.03 -0.15
N VAL A 80 -7.29 -2.73 0.99
CA VAL A 80 -8.69 -3.09 1.26
C VAL A 80 -9.56 -1.92 0.87
N ALA A 81 -10.32 -2.07 -0.21
CA ALA A 81 -11.13 -1.03 -0.82
C ALA A 81 -12.56 -1.57 -1.02
N THR A 82 -13.32 -1.58 0.07
CA THR A 82 -14.72 -2.00 0.12
C THR A 82 -15.65 -0.79 0.02
N GLY A 83 -16.92 -1.01 -0.30
CA GLY A 83 -17.91 0.07 -0.41
C GLY A 83 -17.66 1.03 -1.57
N LEU A 84 -16.98 0.57 -2.64
CA LEU A 84 -16.67 1.42 -3.78
C LEU A 84 -17.94 1.74 -4.58
N THR A 85 -18.14 3.03 -4.84
CA THR A 85 -19.15 3.55 -5.75
C THR A 85 -18.64 3.58 -7.19
N ASP A 86 -19.55 3.82 -8.13
CA ASP A 86 -19.25 3.79 -9.55
C ASP A 86 -18.12 4.77 -9.92
N GLY A 87 -17.12 4.26 -10.66
CA GLY A 87 -15.96 5.02 -11.08
C GLY A 87 -14.88 5.23 -10.01
N GLU A 88 -15.12 4.89 -8.73
CA GLU A 88 -14.08 4.96 -7.69
C GLU A 88 -12.99 3.92 -7.89
N ALA A 89 -13.35 2.72 -8.35
CA ALA A 89 -12.39 1.67 -8.67
C ALA A 89 -11.34 2.14 -9.70
N GLU A 90 -11.79 2.81 -10.77
CA GLU A 90 -10.91 3.38 -11.80
C GLU A 90 -10.02 4.50 -11.25
N ARG A 91 -10.57 5.37 -10.39
CA ARG A 91 -9.80 6.43 -9.74
C ARG A 91 -8.71 5.85 -8.81
N ILE A 92 -9.06 4.89 -7.97
CA ILE A 92 -8.13 4.18 -7.08
C ILE A 92 -7.04 3.49 -7.91
N ALA A 93 -7.42 2.69 -8.90
CA ALA A 93 -6.48 1.93 -9.70
C ALA A 93 -5.46 2.83 -10.41
N ARG A 94 -5.90 3.99 -10.91
CA ARG A 94 -5.04 5.02 -11.53
C ARG A 94 -4.08 5.67 -10.54
N GLU A 95 -4.52 5.98 -9.32
CA GLU A 95 -3.65 6.57 -8.30
C GLU A 95 -2.54 5.58 -7.88
N PHE A 96 -2.86 4.29 -7.78
CA PHE A 96 -1.86 3.26 -7.50
C PHE A 96 -0.89 3.01 -8.66
N GLU A 97 -1.38 3.09 -9.90
CA GLU A 97 -0.56 3.07 -11.11
C GLU A 97 0.44 4.21 -11.09
N TYR A 98 -0.01 5.43 -10.80
CA TYR A 98 0.87 6.58 -10.65
C TYR A 98 1.90 6.38 -9.53
N ALA A 99 1.47 5.91 -8.36
CA ALA A 99 2.38 5.66 -7.22
C ALA A 99 3.45 4.62 -7.52
N GLN A 100 3.07 3.54 -8.21
CA GLN A 100 4.00 2.54 -8.65
C GLN A 100 4.98 3.09 -9.68
N MET A 101 4.51 3.83 -10.70
CA MET A 101 5.39 4.46 -11.68
C MET A 101 6.40 5.41 -11.02
N MET A 102 5.99 6.12 -9.98
CA MET A 102 6.85 7.07 -9.27
C MET A 102 7.85 6.43 -8.31
N THR A 103 7.53 5.26 -7.73
CA THR A 103 8.33 4.68 -6.63
C THR A 103 8.93 3.31 -6.93
N GLY A 104 8.24 2.50 -7.73
CA GLY A 104 8.61 1.12 -8.03
C GLY A 104 8.91 0.26 -6.82
N SER A 105 8.19 0.50 -5.73
CA SER A 105 8.58 0.01 -4.40
C SER A 105 7.71 -1.11 -3.84
N PHE A 106 6.58 -1.45 -4.48
CA PHE A 106 5.64 -2.43 -3.95
C PHE A 106 4.78 -3.12 -5.03
N ARG A 107 4.14 -4.24 -4.65
CA ARG A 107 3.13 -4.98 -5.43
C ARG A 107 1.76 -4.81 -4.77
N PRO A 108 0.83 -4.04 -5.37
CA PRO A 108 -0.51 -3.93 -4.85
C PRO A 108 -1.27 -5.23 -5.11
N LEU A 109 -1.97 -5.68 -4.07
CA LEU A 109 -3.04 -6.65 -4.16
C LEU A 109 -4.31 -5.94 -3.67
N PHE A 110 -5.33 -5.86 -4.50
CA PHE A 110 -6.59 -5.23 -4.11
C PHE A 110 -7.56 -6.25 -3.54
N VAL A 111 -8.19 -5.90 -2.42
CA VAL A 111 -9.33 -6.63 -1.86
C VAL A 111 -10.53 -5.71 -2.00
N ILE A 112 -11.50 -6.12 -2.81
CA ILE A 112 -12.72 -5.35 -3.08
C ILE A 112 -13.97 -6.19 -2.81
N ASP A 113 -15.10 -5.53 -2.65
CA ASP A 113 -16.41 -6.17 -2.47
C ASP A 113 -17.34 -5.97 -3.67
N SER A 114 -16.89 -5.27 -4.71
CA SER A 114 -17.59 -5.14 -5.99
C SER A 114 -17.18 -6.24 -6.97
N ALA A 115 -18.03 -6.47 -7.97
CA ALA A 115 -17.72 -7.35 -9.09
C ALA A 115 -16.92 -6.66 -10.21
N ASP A 116 -16.63 -5.35 -10.08
CA ASP A 116 -15.91 -4.59 -11.10
C ASP A 116 -14.39 -4.73 -10.94
N PHE A 117 -13.87 -5.80 -11.52
CA PHE A 117 -12.42 -6.09 -11.52
C PHE A 117 -11.65 -5.37 -12.64
N ALA A 118 -12.35 -4.87 -13.66
CA ALA A 118 -11.72 -4.41 -14.90
C ALA A 118 -10.71 -3.26 -14.68
N PRO A 119 -10.99 -2.25 -13.84
CA PRO A 119 -10.03 -1.18 -13.55
C PRO A 119 -8.68 -1.66 -13.04
N PHE A 120 -8.67 -2.69 -12.19
CA PHE A 120 -7.45 -3.21 -11.59
C PHE A 120 -6.76 -4.23 -12.50
N ARG A 121 -7.53 -5.16 -13.07
CA ARG A 121 -6.99 -6.23 -13.92
C ARG A 121 -6.42 -5.70 -15.24
N SER A 122 -7.01 -4.67 -15.83
CA SER A 122 -6.44 -4.00 -17.01
C SER A 122 -5.03 -3.44 -16.75
N ARG A 123 -4.71 -3.12 -15.49
CA ARG A 123 -3.39 -2.67 -15.00
C ARG A 123 -2.45 -3.81 -14.60
N GLY A 124 -2.91 -5.05 -14.70
CA GLY A 124 -2.16 -6.25 -14.30
C GLY A 124 -2.09 -6.42 -12.79
N TYR A 125 -3.00 -5.81 -12.03
CA TYR A 125 -3.08 -5.99 -10.57
C TYR A 125 -3.84 -7.26 -10.21
N VAL A 126 -3.42 -7.89 -9.12
CA VAL A 126 -4.18 -8.97 -8.50
C VAL A 126 -5.32 -8.36 -7.70
N VAL A 127 -6.48 -9.01 -7.81
CA VAL A 127 -7.69 -8.62 -7.11
C VAL A 127 -8.32 -9.85 -6.51
N GLU A 128 -8.62 -9.77 -5.22
CA GLU A 128 -9.44 -10.72 -4.48
C GLU A 128 -10.79 -10.07 -4.17
N ARG A 129 -11.86 -10.85 -4.27
CA ARG A 129 -13.20 -10.40 -3.87
C ARG A 129 -13.54 -10.93 -2.49
N VAL A 130 -14.05 -10.05 -1.65
CA VAL A 130 -14.79 -10.39 -0.44
C VAL A 130 -16.28 -10.16 -0.65
N MET A 131 -17.11 -10.82 0.14
CA MET A 131 -18.54 -10.56 0.14
C MET A 131 -18.82 -9.15 0.67
N ARG A 132 -19.92 -8.56 0.19
CA ARG A 132 -20.54 -7.41 0.86
C ARG A 132 -21.26 -7.90 2.12
N ALA A 133 -21.47 -7.00 3.07
CA ALA A 133 -22.14 -7.34 4.34
C ALA A 133 -23.51 -7.99 4.13
N HIS A 134 -24.31 -7.49 3.18
CA HIS A 134 -25.63 -8.08 2.87
C HIS A 134 -25.52 -9.44 2.17
N GLU A 135 -24.48 -9.67 1.35
CA GLU A 135 -24.27 -10.97 0.70
C GLU A 135 -23.92 -12.04 1.73
N LEU A 136 -23.08 -11.70 2.71
CA LEU A 136 -22.77 -12.60 3.83
C LEU A 136 -24.02 -12.89 4.66
N ALA A 137 -24.81 -11.86 4.99
CA ALA A 137 -26.02 -12.03 5.80
C ALA A 137 -27.03 -12.99 5.16
N VAL A 138 -27.10 -13.04 3.82
CA VAL A 138 -27.95 -13.99 3.09
C VAL A 138 -27.33 -15.39 3.04
N ALA A 139 -26.02 -15.49 2.78
CA ALA A 139 -25.33 -16.77 2.62
C ALA A 139 -25.10 -17.52 3.94
N SER A 140 -24.90 -16.78 5.04
CA SER A 140 -24.59 -17.34 6.37
C SER A 140 -25.23 -16.46 7.45
N PRO A 141 -26.55 -16.61 7.66
CA PRO A 141 -27.27 -15.84 8.67
C PRO A 141 -26.70 -16.10 10.07
N GLY A 142 -26.36 -15.03 10.79
CA GLY A 142 -25.78 -15.10 12.14
C GLY A 142 -24.27 -14.89 12.18
N ASP A 143 -23.56 -14.96 11.05
CA ASP A 143 -22.13 -14.68 11.00
C ASP A 143 -21.83 -13.18 11.08
N SER A 144 -20.78 -12.82 11.81
CA SER A 144 -20.29 -11.45 11.91
C SER A 144 -19.49 -11.06 10.66
N TYR A 145 -19.92 -10.00 9.98
CA TYR A 145 -19.18 -9.46 8.82
C TYR A 145 -17.73 -9.07 9.17
N GLY A 146 -17.52 -8.52 10.36
CA GLY A 146 -16.18 -8.14 10.82
C GLY A 146 -15.26 -9.35 10.99
N GLU A 147 -15.77 -10.45 11.54
CA GLU A 147 -15.01 -11.69 11.71
C GLU A 147 -14.71 -12.37 10.37
N TYR A 148 -15.71 -12.42 9.49
CA TYR A 148 -15.54 -12.87 8.11
C TYR A 148 -14.43 -12.10 7.40
N LEU A 149 -14.50 -10.76 7.41
CA LEU A 149 -13.55 -9.91 6.72
C LEU A 149 -12.14 -10.07 7.32
N PHE A 150 -12.02 -10.09 8.65
CA PHE A 150 -10.75 -10.31 9.33
C PHE A 150 -10.13 -11.66 8.95
N SER A 151 -10.92 -12.74 8.98
CA SER A 151 -10.48 -14.09 8.61
C SER A 151 -10.03 -14.16 7.14
N ARG A 152 -10.79 -13.59 6.21
CA ARG A 152 -10.43 -13.54 4.79
C ARG A 152 -9.18 -12.71 4.54
N LEU A 153 -9.06 -11.53 5.15
CA LEU A 153 -7.87 -10.69 5.01
C LEU A 153 -6.63 -11.38 5.56
N ARG A 154 -6.74 -12.11 6.68
CA ARG A 154 -5.64 -12.90 7.24
C ARG A 154 -5.20 -14.02 6.29
N SER A 155 -6.14 -14.75 5.69
CA SER A 155 -5.84 -15.77 4.68
C SER A 155 -5.11 -15.16 3.49
N ILE A 156 -5.68 -14.11 2.87
CA ILE A 156 -5.11 -13.42 1.72
C ILE A 156 -3.70 -12.90 2.04
N ALA A 157 -3.51 -12.25 3.19
CA ALA A 157 -2.22 -11.75 3.60
C ALA A 157 -1.18 -12.88 3.74
N SER A 158 -1.58 -14.03 4.28
CA SER A 158 -0.73 -15.22 4.39
C SER A 158 -0.40 -15.82 3.01
N ASP A 159 -1.42 -16.04 2.18
CA ASP A 159 -1.32 -16.70 0.87
C ASP A 159 -0.41 -15.92 -0.08
N TYR A 160 -0.46 -14.59 -0.03
CA TYR A 160 0.32 -13.70 -0.88
C TYR A 160 1.61 -13.17 -0.23
N GLY A 161 1.87 -13.48 1.04
CA GLY A 161 3.05 -12.99 1.77
C GLY A 161 3.04 -11.46 1.90
N ALA A 162 1.92 -10.89 2.34
CA ALA A 162 1.74 -9.45 2.53
C ALA A 162 2.73 -8.89 3.55
N ALA A 163 3.40 -7.80 3.17
CA ALA A 163 4.23 -7.01 4.08
C ALA A 163 3.39 -5.99 4.88
N SER A 164 2.25 -5.57 4.32
CA SER A 164 1.32 -4.63 4.96
C SER A 164 -0.10 -4.79 4.43
N ILE A 165 -1.07 -4.39 5.25
CA ILE A 165 -2.48 -4.26 4.90
C ILE A 165 -2.86 -2.79 5.10
N VAL A 166 -3.46 -2.18 4.09
CA VAL A 166 -3.86 -0.77 4.09
C VAL A 166 -5.36 -0.68 3.82
N PRO A 167 -6.17 -0.35 4.83
CA PRO A 167 -7.58 -0.04 4.62
C PRO A 167 -7.73 1.31 3.94
N LEU A 168 -8.57 1.36 2.90
CA LEU A 168 -9.06 2.59 2.31
C LEU A 168 -10.49 2.82 2.83
N PRO A 169 -10.71 3.85 3.65
CA PRO A 169 -12.06 4.25 4.03
C PRO A 169 -12.95 4.50 2.80
N GLU A 170 -14.25 4.31 2.95
CA GLU A 170 -15.23 4.68 1.92
C GLU A 170 -15.07 6.15 1.52
N GLY A 171 -15.29 6.46 0.23
CA GLY A 171 -15.09 7.81 -0.31
C GLY A 171 -13.63 8.28 -0.40
N SER A 172 -12.65 7.42 -0.07
CA SER A 172 -11.23 7.77 -0.18
C SER A 172 -10.78 8.09 -1.60
N ALA A 173 -11.54 7.69 -2.62
CA ALA A 173 -11.21 7.94 -4.01
C ALA A 173 -10.95 9.43 -4.29
N ALA A 174 -11.73 10.33 -3.69
CA ALA A 174 -11.59 11.78 -3.85
C ALA A 174 -10.35 12.35 -3.15
N THR A 175 -9.89 11.73 -2.05
CA THR A 175 -8.81 12.23 -1.18
C THR A 175 -7.48 11.49 -1.37
N LEU A 176 -7.46 10.45 -2.20
CA LEU A 176 -6.35 9.51 -2.37
C LEU A 176 -5.02 10.14 -2.78
N ARG A 177 -5.00 11.32 -3.42
CA ARG A 177 -3.73 12.02 -3.71
C ARG A 177 -2.83 12.17 -2.48
N GLY A 178 -3.40 12.28 -1.27
CA GLY A 178 -2.67 12.31 0.01
C GLY A 178 -2.44 10.93 0.63
N SER A 179 -3.42 10.03 0.56
CA SER A 179 -3.35 8.69 1.16
C SER A 179 -2.34 7.79 0.44
N THR A 180 -2.23 7.91 -0.88
CA THR A 180 -1.20 7.25 -1.67
C THR A 180 0.20 7.72 -1.29
N ALA A 181 0.37 9.01 -0.96
CA ALA A 181 1.63 9.53 -0.43
C ALA A 181 1.95 9.00 0.98
N ARG A 182 0.94 8.76 1.83
CA ARG A 182 1.12 8.06 3.11
C ARG A 182 1.47 6.60 2.93
N LEU A 183 0.86 5.91 1.97
CA LEU A 183 1.21 4.55 1.56
C LEU A 183 2.67 4.48 1.10
N VAL A 184 3.09 5.40 0.23
CA VAL A 184 4.48 5.55 -0.21
C VAL A 184 5.41 5.91 0.96
N GLY A 185 4.94 6.70 1.91
CA GLY A 185 5.68 7.07 3.12
C GLY A 185 5.81 5.94 4.14
N ALA A 186 4.79 5.09 4.28
CA ALA A 186 4.79 3.93 5.16
C ALA A 186 5.61 2.76 4.58
N LEU A 187 5.74 2.71 3.24
CA LEU A 187 6.53 1.72 2.51
C LEU A 187 7.98 2.17 2.28
N ALA A 188 8.27 3.47 2.41
CA ALA A 188 9.62 3.99 2.41
C ALA A 188 10.17 3.97 3.84
N PRO A 189 11.34 3.36 4.11
CA PRO A 189 11.97 3.51 5.42
C PRO A 189 12.21 5.02 5.68
N ALA A 190 11.91 5.45 6.90
CA ALA A 190 12.30 6.77 7.43
C ALA A 190 13.82 6.91 7.47
#